data_AF-A0A964I6F6-F1
#
_entry.id   AF-A0A964I6F6-F1
#
_cell.length_a   1.000
_cell.length_b   1.000
_cell.length_c   1.000
_cell.angle_alpha   90.00
_cell.angle_beta   90.00
_cell.angle_gamma   90.00
#
_symmetry.space_group_name_H-M   'P 1'
#
loop_
_entity.id
_entity.type
_entity.pdbx_description
1 polymer ?
#
loop_
_entity_poly.entity_id
_entity_poly.type
_entity_poly.pdbx_seq_one_letter_code
_entity_poly.pdbx_strand_id
1 'polypeptide(L)'
;GGHVAFEVGEVRNGKVLLERLVWDAAEGLPFDRLFVMVNQQEFTKTANCWGVKNNAKGTNTNRIVVLQRNERGTPGVPAQRERR
;
A
#
# COMPACT_ATOMS: atom_id res chain seq x y z
N GLY A 1 -12.06 16.23 6.38
CA GLY A 1 -12.31 14.87 6.92
C GLY A 1 -11.02 14.26 7.46
N GLY A 2 -11.08 13.07 8.07
CA GLY A 2 -9.90 12.36 8.60
C GLY A 2 -9.18 11.52 7.55
N HIS A 3 -7.92 11.14 7.81
CA HIS A 3 -7.13 10.28 6.93
C HIS A 3 -7.00 8.86 7.51
N VAL A 4 -6.92 7.86 6.63
CA VAL A 4 -6.59 6.47 6.96
C VAL A 4 -5.33 6.10 6.19
N ALA A 5 -4.33 5.61 6.91
CA ALA A 5 -3.14 4.99 6.33
C ALA A 5 -3.21 3.49 6.64
N PHE A 6 -3.48 2.67 5.62
CA PHE A 6 -3.64 1.24 5.76
C PHE A 6 -2.38 0.53 5.24
N GLU A 7 -1.51 0.11 6.16
CA GLU A 7 -0.31 -0.64 5.82
C GLU A 7 -0.64 -2.11 5.53
N VAL A 8 -0.04 -2.65 4.46
CA VAL A 8 -0.14 -4.06 4.10
C VAL A 8 1.25 -4.67 4.02
N GLY A 9 1.37 -5.89 4.56
CA GLY A 9 2.57 -6.71 4.40
C GLY A 9 2.60 -7.45 3.07
N GLU A 10 3.45 -8.47 2.99
CA GLU A 10 3.51 -9.39 1.85
C GLU A 10 2.93 -10.76 2.22
N VAL A 11 2.15 -11.35 1.31
CA VAL A 11 1.68 -12.73 1.44
C VAL A 11 1.97 -13.50 0.16
N ARG A 12 2.09 -14.84 0.29
CA ARG A 12 2.33 -15.75 -0.84
C ARG A 12 3.53 -15.33 -1.70
N ASN A 13 4.59 -14.82 -1.06
CA ASN A 13 5.83 -14.40 -1.70
C ASN A 13 5.62 -13.36 -2.82
N GLY A 14 4.84 -12.32 -2.53
CA GLY A 14 4.60 -11.17 -3.42
C GLY A 14 3.64 -11.45 -4.58
N LYS A 15 3.09 -12.67 -4.69
CA LYS A 15 2.15 -13.03 -5.76
C LYS A 15 0.79 -12.32 -5.64
N VAL A 16 0.47 -11.81 -4.46
CA VAL A 16 -0.76 -11.05 -4.21
C VAL A 16 -0.38 -9.64 -3.80
N LEU A 17 -0.78 -8.67 -4.61
CA LEU A 17 -0.64 -7.25 -4.34
C LEU A 17 -1.78 -6.81 -3.40
N LEU A 18 -1.55 -6.91 -2.09
CA LEU A 18 -2.55 -6.58 -1.07
C LEU A 18 -3.00 -5.12 -1.13
N GLU A 19 -2.13 -4.21 -1.56
CA GLU A 19 -2.45 -2.80 -1.74
C GLU A 19 -3.58 -2.60 -2.75
N ARG A 20 -3.63 -3.44 -3.80
CA ARG A 20 -4.70 -3.40 -4.80
C ARG A 20 -6.01 -3.91 -4.23
N LEU A 21 -5.96 -4.97 -3.45
CA LEU A 21 -7.16 -5.52 -2.81
C LEU A 21 -7.77 -4.52 -1.81
N VAL A 22 -6.96 -3.81 -1.05
CA VAL A 22 -7.42 -2.73 -0.16
C VAL A 22 -7.98 -1.56 -0.99
N TRP A 23 -7.29 -1.19 -2.07
CA TRP A 23 -7.74 -0.12 -2.98
C TRP A 23 -9.10 -0.39 -3.62
N ASP A 24 -9.34 -1.64 -4.01
CA ASP A 24 -10.60 -2.10 -4.59
C ASP A 24 -11.68 -2.23 -3.50
N ALA A 25 -11.34 -2.71 -2.30
CA ALA A 25 -12.27 -2.78 -1.18
C ALA A 25 -12.78 -1.41 -0.70
N ALA A 26 -12.04 -0.33 -0.99
CA ALA A 26 -12.46 1.04 -0.71
C ALA A 26 -13.46 1.60 -1.74
N GLU A 27 -13.73 0.88 -2.84
CA GLU A 27 -14.69 1.32 -3.85
C GLU A 27 -16.11 1.40 -3.29
N GLY A 28 -16.83 2.48 -3.62
CA GLY A 28 -18.19 2.72 -3.15
C GLY A 28 -18.30 3.18 -1.69
N LEU A 29 -17.21 3.14 -0.91
CA LEU A 29 -17.16 3.66 0.45
C LEU A 29 -17.00 5.20 0.45
N PRO A 30 -17.32 5.88 1.58
CA PRO A 30 -17.15 7.31 1.72
C PRO A 30 -15.68 7.73 1.94
N PHE A 31 -14.79 7.19 1.11
CA PHE A 31 -13.36 7.44 1.10
C PHE A 31 -12.89 7.84 -0.29
N ASP A 32 -12.21 8.98 -0.37
CA ASP A 32 -11.41 9.32 -1.54
C ASP A 32 -10.10 8.54 -1.47
N ARG A 33 -9.81 7.80 -2.53
CA ARG A 33 -8.58 7.00 -2.68
C ARG A 33 -7.47 7.92 -3.20
N LEU A 34 -6.53 8.30 -2.32
CA LEU A 34 -5.54 9.33 -2.65
C LEU A 34 -4.36 8.75 -3.43
N PHE A 35 -3.64 7.79 -2.84
CA PHE A 35 -2.49 7.13 -3.47
C PHE A 35 -2.07 5.89 -2.67
N VAL A 36 -1.22 5.07 -3.28
CA VAL A 36 -0.46 4.02 -2.60
C VAL A 36 0.98 4.49 -2.44
N MET A 37 1.46 4.57 -1.20
CA MET A 37 2.86 4.80 -0.90
C MET A 37 3.61 3.47 -0.91
N VAL A 38 4.66 3.39 -1.70
CA VAL A 38 5.55 2.22 -1.75
C VAL A 38 6.91 2.65 -1.19
N ASN A 39 7.25 2.17 0.00
CA ASN A 39 8.56 2.40 0.59
C ASN A 39 9.47 1.22 0.24
N GLN A 40 10.41 1.41 -0.69
CA GLN A 40 11.42 0.40 -1.05
C GLN A 40 12.75 0.77 -0.42
N GLN A 41 13.27 -0.10 0.44
CA GLN A 41 14.57 0.13 1.08
C GLN A 41 15.61 -0.87 0.61
N GLU A 42 16.78 -0.37 0.21
CA GLU A 42 17.97 -1.19 0.03
C GLU A 42 18.66 -1.38 1.39
N PHE A 43 18.78 -2.61 1.90
CA PHE A 43 19.61 -2.80 3.09
C PHE A 43 21.08 -2.68 2.72
N THR A 44 21.77 -1.80 3.44
CA THR A 44 23.22 -1.63 3.36
C THR A 44 23.88 -2.28 4.57
N LYS A 45 24.75 -3.26 4.27
CA LYS A 45 25.79 -3.85 5.14
C LYS A 45 25.35 -4.64 6.39
N THR A 46 24.51 -4.12 7.28
CA THR A 46 24.20 -4.82 8.56
C THR A 46 23.33 -6.07 8.37
N ALA A 47 22.32 -6.02 7.49
CA ALA A 47 21.45 -7.17 7.19
C ALA A 47 22.22 -8.36 6.57
N ASN A 48 23.20 -8.08 5.70
CA ASN A 48 24.05 -9.11 5.09
C ASN A 48 24.94 -9.82 6.12
N CYS A 49 25.43 -9.13 7.14
CA CYS A 49 26.22 -9.74 8.22
C CYS A 49 25.43 -10.81 9.00
N TRP A 50 24.10 -10.71 9.03
CA TRP A 50 23.18 -11.69 9.64
C TRP A 50 22.55 -12.64 8.61
N GLY A 51 23.08 -12.67 7.37
CA GLY A 51 22.61 -13.57 6.31
C GLY A 51 21.24 -13.18 5.70
N VAL A 52 20.71 -12.00 6.02
CA VAL A 52 19.46 -11.50 5.43
C VAL A 52 19.76 -10.91 4.05
N LYS A 53 19.41 -11.66 3.00
CA LYS A 53 19.55 -11.24 1.61
C LYS A 53 18.44 -10.27 1.21
N ASN A 54 18.81 -9.17 0.57
CA ASN A 54 17.85 -8.22 -0.03
C ASN A 54 16.90 -8.95 -0.99
N ASN A 55 15.61 -8.60 -0.95
CA ASN A 55 14.57 -9.06 -1.88
C ASN A 55 14.42 -10.59 -2.01
N ALA A 56 14.90 -11.40 -1.06
CA ALA A 56 14.75 -12.86 -1.11
C ALA A 56 13.41 -13.38 -0.58
N LYS A 57 12.73 -12.62 0.29
CA LYS A 57 11.46 -13.01 0.95
C LYS A 57 10.45 -11.86 1.12
N GLY A 58 10.59 -10.77 0.36
CA GLY A 58 9.60 -9.68 0.40
C GLY A 58 9.69 -8.69 1.56
N THR A 59 10.71 -8.76 2.40
CA THR A 59 10.79 -8.00 3.67
C THR A 59 11.20 -6.53 3.52
N ASN A 60 11.47 -6.03 2.31
CA ASN A 60 12.12 -4.72 2.11
C ASN A 60 11.24 -3.68 1.42
N THR A 61 9.98 -4.01 1.19
CA THR A 61 9.04 -3.07 0.58
C THR A 61 7.75 -3.03 1.38
N ASN A 62 7.49 -1.91 2.03
CA ASN A 62 6.22 -1.67 2.71
C ASN A 62 5.30 -0.89 1.77
N ARG A 63 4.01 -1.23 1.82
CA ARG A 63 2.99 -0.56 1.02
C ARG A 63 1.89 -0.03 1.92
N ILE A 64 1.50 1.21 1.70
CA ILE A 64 0.49 1.90 2.51
C ILE A 64 -0.54 2.50 1.57
N VAL A 65 -1.81 2.11 1.72
CA VAL A 65 -2.92 2.73 1.00
C VAL A 65 -3.40 3.93 1.81
N VAL A 66 -3.40 5.11 1.18
CA VAL A 66 -3.81 6.36 1.84
C VAL A 66 -5.20 6.76 1.33
N LEU A 67 -6.13 6.88 2.27
CA LEU A 67 -7.52 7.26 2.03
C LEU A 67 -7.88 8.51 2.84
N GLN A 68 -8.81 9.32 2.32
CA GLN A 68 -9.39 10.43 3.05
C GLN A 68 -10.90 10.25 3.18
N ARG A 69 -11.42 10.31 4.40
CA ARG A 69 -12.87 10.26 4.62
C ARG A 69 -13.52 11.53 4.08
N ASN A 70 -14.45 11.38 3.16
CA ASN A 70 -15.21 12.52 2.67
C ASN A 70 -16.22 12.99 3.73
N GLU A 71 -16.47 14.30 3.77
CA GLU A 71 -17.36 14.90 4.76
C GLU A 71 -18.84 14.73 4.40
N ARG A 72 -19.11 14.37 3.14
CA ARG A 72 -20.45 14.25 2.58
C ARG A 72 -21.11 12.89 2.84
N GLY A 73 -20.36 11.87 3.29
CA GLY A 73 -20.87 10.50 3.49
C GLY A 73 -21.34 9.79 2.22
N THR A 74 -21.07 10.39 1.05
CA THR A 74 -21.36 9.84 -0.28
C THR A 74 -20.18 8.98 -0.74
N PRO A 75 -20.31 8.12 -1.76
CA PRO A 75 -19.16 7.41 -2.30
C PRO A 75 -18.04 8.38 -2.73
N GLY A 76 -16.79 8.01 -2.44
CA GLY A 76 -15.63 8.80 -2.85
C GLY A 76 -15.47 8.86 -4.37
N VAL A 77 -14.68 9.82 -4.84
CA VAL A 77 -14.40 9.98 -6.27
C VAL A 77 -13.71 8.70 -6.79
N PRO A 78 -14.09 8.19 -7.97
CA PRO A 78 -13.40 7.06 -8.58
C PRO A 78 -11.89 7.33 -8.67
N ALA A 79 -11.09 6.32 -8.36
CA ALA A 79 -9.64 6.42 -8.45
C ALA A 79 -9.24 6.92 -9.85
N GLN A 80 -8.40 7.95 -9.92
CA GLN A 80 -7.80 8.33 -11.19
C GLN A 80 -7.00 7.13 -11.70
N ARG A 81 -7.37 6.59 -12.87
CA ARG A 81 -6.60 5.52 -13.51
C ARG A 81 -5.16 5.97 -13.60
N GLU A 82 -4.24 5.18 -13.04
CA GLU A 82 -2.79 5.36 -13.24
C GLU A 82 -2.56 5.54 -14.75
N ARG A 83 -2.12 6.74 -15.15
CA ARG A 83 -1.56 6.92 -16.49
C ARG A 83 -0.28 6.11 -16.50
N ARG A 84 -0.25 5.10 -17.37
CA ARG A 84 0.88 4.21 -17.59
C ARG A 84 2.16 4.97 -17.88
#